data_AF-A0A7C2EJK4-F1
#
_entry.id   AF-A0A7C2EJK4-F1
#
_cell.length_a   1.000
_cell.length_b   1.000
_cell.length_c   1.000
_cell.angle_alpha   90.00
_cell.angle_beta   90.00
_cell.angle_gamma   90.00
#
_symmetry.space_group_name_H-M   'P 1'
#
loop_
_entity.id
_entity.type
_entity.pdbx_description
1 polymer ?
#
loop_
_entity_poly.entity_id
_entity_poly.type
_entity_poly.pdbx_seq_one_letter_code
_entity_poly.pdbx_strand_id
1 'polypeptide(L)'
;MAAFERAKDKLREEGIAVLAASTDPREKAAETVAEHSLTFPVGYGLPLKETAGLLGAFYEERRGILHATGFVVRPDRRIAVAQYSSGPIGRLVWQDVLGLVQFLKKPKG
;
A
#
# COMPACT_ATOMS: atom_id res chain seq x y z
N MET A 1 -1.27 -8.02 -0.58
CA MET A 1 -2.09 -7.53 -1.71
C MET A 1 -3.42 -8.28 -1.82
N ALA A 2 -3.43 -9.61 -1.97
CA ALA A 2 -4.68 -10.39 -2.08
C ALA A 2 -5.72 -10.15 -0.95
N ALA A 3 -5.29 -9.89 0.28
CA ALA A 3 -6.19 -9.56 1.38
C ALA A 3 -6.96 -8.23 1.17
N PHE A 4 -6.31 -7.23 0.57
CA PHE A 4 -6.96 -5.97 0.21
C PHE A 4 -7.89 -6.15 -0.99
N GLU A 5 -7.52 -6.98 -1.97
CA GLU A 5 -8.41 -7.33 -3.10
C GLU A 5 -9.71 -7.96 -2.61
N ARG A 6 -9.63 -8.95 -1.70
CA ARG A 6 -10.82 -9.57 -1.09
C ARG A 6 -11.70 -8.60 -0.31
N ALA A 7 -11.12 -7.51 0.21
CA ALA A 7 -11.83 -6.51 0.99
C ALA A 7 -12.27 -5.30 0.16
N LYS A 8 -12.03 -5.29 -1.16
CA LYS A 8 -12.19 -4.11 -2.00
C LYS A 8 -13.57 -3.46 -1.92
N ASP A 9 -14.64 -4.25 -1.84
CA ASP A 9 -15.99 -3.72 -1.82
C ASP A 9 -16.26 -2.96 -0.51
N LYS A 10 -15.84 -3.51 0.64
CA LYS A 10 -15.92 -2.84 1.95
C LYS A 10 -15.09 -1.56 2.00
N LEU A 11 -13.90 -1.59 1.41
CA LEU A 11 -13.04 -0.41 1.33
C LEU A 11 -13.67 0.66 0.43
N ARG A 12 -14.24 0.26 -0.71
CA ARG A 12 -14.90 1.17 -1.67
C ARG A 12 -16.17 1.78 -1.10
N GLU A 13 -16.97 1.05 -0.33
CA GLU A 13 -18.14 1.58 0.40
C GLU A 13 -17.75 2.74 1.32
N GLU A 14 -16.55 2.69 1.91
CA GLU A 14 -16.00 3.77 2.72
C GLU A 14 -15.25 4.84 1.90
N GLY A 15 -15.26 4.77 0.57
CA GLY A 15 -14.55 5.70 -0.30
C GLY A 15 -13.03 5.53 -0.29
N ILE A 16 -12.53 4.35 0.08
CA ILE A 16 -11.10 4.03 0.14
C ILE A 16 -10.70 3.37 -1.18
N ALA A 17 -9.78 4.03 -1.91
CA ALA A 17 -9.10 3.44 -3.05
C ALA A 17 -7.79 2.78 -2.60
N VAL A 18 -7.40 1.69 -3.26
CA VAL A 18 -6.14 0.97 -3.00
C VAL A 18 -5.22 1.14 -4.21
N LEU A 19 -3.93 1.31 -3.96
CA LEU A 19 -2.88 1.26 -4.96
C LEU A 19 -1.66 0.56 -4.34
N ALA A 20 -0.99 -0.27 -5.12
CA ALA A 20 0.27 -0.89 -4.74
C ALA A 20 1.35 -0.55 -5.78
N ALA A 21 2.61 -0.58 -5.38
CA ALA A 21 3.71 -0.49 -6.33
C ALA A 21 4.97 -1.17 -5.77
N SER A 22 5.81 -1.70 -6.66
CA SER A 22 7.08 -2.35 -6.29
C SER A 22 8.20 -2.02 -7.28
N THR A 23 9.41 -2.47 -6.95
CA THR A 23 10.57 -2.40 -7.83
C THR A 23 10.58 -3.50 -8.89
N ASP A 24 9.59 -4.41 -8.87
CA ASP A 24 9.53 -5.52 -9.81
C ASP A 24 9.39 -5.01 -11.25
N PRO A 25 9.99 -5.69 -12.24
CA PRO A 25 9.74 -5.39 -13.64
C PRO A 25 8.27 -5.69 -14.00
N ARG A 26 7.84 -5.14 -15.14
CA ARG A 26 6.45 -5.22 -15.61
C ARG A 26 5.94 -6.66 -15.66
N GLU A 27 6.76 -7.60 -16.11
CA GLU A 27 6.40 -9.00 -16.28
C GLU A 27 6.01 -9.64 -14.94
N LYS A 28 6.85 -9.47 -13.90
CA LYS A 28 6.58 -9.99 -12.55
C LYS A 28 5.40 -9.29 -11.87
N ALA A 29 5.24 -7.98 -12.10
CA ALA A 29 4.08 -7.26 -11.61
C ALA A 29 2.78 -7.78 -12.26
N ALA A 30 2.81 -8.07 -13.56
CA ALA A 30 1.69 -8.66 -14.28
C ALA A 30 1.37 -10.08 -13.80
N GLU A 31 2.38 -10.91 -13.55
CA GLU A 31 2.22 -12.23 -12.91
C GLU A 31 1.52 -12.11 -11.55
N THR A 32 1.98 -11.18 -10.69
CA THR A 32 1.37 -10.93 -9.38
C THR A 32 -0.10 -10.49 -9.49
N VAL A 33 -0.41 -9.64 -10.46
CA VAL A 33 -1.78 -9.20 -10.74
C VAL A 33 -2.64 -10.38 -11.16
N ALA A 34 -2.14 -11.24 -12.05
CA ALA A 34 -2.86 -12.41 -12.52
C ALA A 34 -3.06 -13.46 -11.41
N GLU A 35 -2.02 -13.78 -10.64
CA GLU A 35 -2.04 -14.78 -9.56
C GLU A 35 -3.06 -14.43 -8.47
N HIS A 36 -3.20 -13.13 -8.17
CA HIS A 36 -4.08 -12.67 -7.11
C HIS A 36 -5.37 -12.01 -7.62
N SER A 37 -5.63 -12.04 -8.93
CA SER A 37 -6.76 -11.38 -9.58
C SER A 37 -6.95 -9.93 -9.13
N LEU A 38 -5.85 -9.18 -9.04
CA LEU A 38 -5.85 -7.81 -8.52
C LEU A 38 -6.60 -6.88 -9.47
N THR A 39 -7.54 -6.11 -8.95
CA THR A 39 -8.34 -5.14 -9.72
C THR A 39 -7.98 -3.69 -9.43
N PHE A 40 -7.23 -3.45 -8.34
CA PHE A 40 -6.65 -2.14 -8.07
C PHE A 40 -5.35 -1.92 -8.87
N PRO A 41 -4.97 -0.66 -9.14
CA PRO A 41 -3.74 -0.36 -9.87
C PRO A 41 -2.47 -0.85 -9.16
N VAL A 42 -1.56 -1.45 -9.95
CA VAL A 42 -0.23 -1.91 -9.49
C VAL A 42 0.85 -1.21 -10.31
N GLY A 43 1.62 -0.32 -9.66
CA GLY A 43 2.83 0.27 -10.23
C GLY A 43 4.00 -0.73 -10.21
N TYR A 44 4.92 -0.58 -11.16
CA TYR A 44 6.06 -1.47 -11.32
C TYR A 44 7.30 -0.65 -11.69
N GLY A 45 8.48 -1.27 -11.59
CA GLY A 45 9.75 -0.69 -12.03
C GLY A 45 10.16 0.56 -11.24
N LEU A 46 9.73 0.68 -9.98
CA LEU A 46 10.11 1.82 -9.15
C LEU A 46 11.64 1.89 -8.98
N PRO A 47 12.29 3.06 -9.20
CA PRO A 47 13.72 3.18 -8.95
C PRO A 47 14.01 3.04 -7.45
N LEU A 48 14.75 2.00 -7.06
CA LEU A 48 14.89 1.58 -5.66
C LEU A 48 15.33 2.72 -4.72
N LYS A 49 16.50 3.30 -4.97
CA LYS A 49 17.12 4.30 -4.07
C LYS A 49 16.38 5.63 -4.09
N GLU A 50 15.91 6.07 -5.26
CA GLU A 50 15.14 7.31 -5.40
C GLU A 50 13.80 7.18 -4.66
N THR A 51 13.08 6.08 -4.87
CA THR A 51 11.82 5.81 -4.18
C THR A 51 12.03 5.72 -2.67
N ALA A 52 13.08 5.02 -2.22
CA ALA A 52 13.43 4.93 -0.81
C ALA A 52 13.73 6.31 -0.19
N GLY A 53 14.49 7.16 -0.90
CA GLY A 53 14.80 8.51 -0.46
C GLY A 53 13.58 9.42 -0.39
N LEU A 54 12.68 9.33 -1.38
CA LEU A 54 11.46 10.15 -1.43
C LEU A 54 10.44 9.75 -0.37
N LEU A 55 10.25 8.44 -0.14
CA LEU A 55 9.23 7.93 0.78
C LEU A 55 9.74 7.66 2.19
N GLY A 56 11.06 7.66 2.41
CA GLY A 56 11.66 7.19 3.67
C GLY A 56 11.57 5.67 3.86
N ALA A 57 11.43 4.90 2.77
CA ALA A 57 11.28 3.45 2.83
C ALA A 57 12.61 2.75 3.11
N PHE A 58 12.58 1.73 3.98
CA PHE A 58 13.70 0.80 4.11
C PHE A 58 13.81 -0.08 2.87
N TYR A 59 15.03 -0.47 2.51
CA TYR A 59 15.28 -1.29 1.32
C TYR A 59 16.47 -2.23 1.49
N GLU A 60 16.52 -3.28 0.67
CA GLU A 60 17.61 -4.25 0.62
C GLU A 60 18.32 -4.18 -0.75
N GLU A 61 19.57 -3.71 -0.77
CA GLU A 61 20.32 -3.51 -2.02
C GLU A 61 20.56 -4.81 -2.80
N ARG A 62 20.96 -5.88 -2.10
CA ARG A 62 21.31 -7.15 -2.74
C ARG A 62 20.15 -7.76 -3.53
N ARG A 63 18.92 -7.63 -3.00
CA ARG A 63 17.71 -8.18 -3.61
C ARG A 63 16.96 -7.14 -4.46
N GLY A 64 17.34 -5.87 -4.38
CA GLY A 64 16.70 -4.81 -5.14
C GLY A 64 15.27 -4.52 -4.71
N ILE A 65 14.92 -4.74 -3.44
CA ILE A 65 13.54 -4.65 -2.95
C ILE A 65 13.34 -3.51 -1.95
N LEU A 66 12.15 -2.91 -2.00
CA LEU A 66 11.64 -2.04 -0.93
C LEU A 66 11.01 -2.93 0.15
N HIS A 67 11.28 -2.63 1.42
CA HIS A 67 10.47 -3.15 2.51
C HIS A 67 9.11 -2.45 2.52
N ALA A 68 8.12 -3.12 3.10
CA ALA A 68 6.75 -2.63 3.08
C ALA A 68 6.64 -1.25 3.74
N THR A 69 6.21 -0.28 2.94
CA THR A 69 5.94 1.10 3.35
C THR A 69 4.52 1.41 2.89
N GLY A 70 3.67 1.83 3.81
CA GLY A 70 2.24 2.01 3.57
C GLY A 70 1.73 3.35 4.11
N PHE A 71 0.81 3.96 3.37
CA PHE A 71 0.21 5.24 3.74
C PHE A 71 -1.31 5.18 3.60
N VAL A 72 -2.02 5.78 4.55
CA VAL A 72 -3.42 6.19 4.33
C VAL A 72 -3.42 7.67 4.03
N VAL A 73 -3.82 8.02 2.81
CA VAL A 73 -3.84 9.40 2.32
C VAL A 73 -5.26 9.93 2.33
N ARG A 74 -5.44 11.10 2.94
CA ARG A 74 -6.73 11.80 3.02
C ARG A 74 -7.05 12.49 1.68
N PRO A 75 -8.33 12.83 1.42
CA PRO A 75 -8.70 13.59 0.22
C PRO A 75 -7.99 14.95 0.07
N ASP A 76 -7.58 15.57 1.18
CA ASP A 76 -6.78 16.82 1.21
C ASP A 76 -5.28 16.59 1.00
N ARG A 77 -4.88 15.40 0.51
CA ARG A 77 -3.50 14.99 0.20
C ARG A 77 -2.57 14.92 1.41
N ARG A 78 -3.10 14.92 2.63
CA ARG A 78 -2.31 14.71 3.86
C ARG A 78 -2.28 13.23 4.24
N ILE A 79 -1.16 12.80 4.81
CA ILE A 79 -1.01 11.45 5.37
C ILE A 79 -1.74 11.38 6.72
N ALA A 80 -2.70 10.46 6.87
CA ALA A 80 -3.36 10.16 8.14
C ALA A 80 -2.56 9.19 9.00
N VAL A 81 -1.96 8.18 8.37
CA VAL A 81 -1.02 7.25 9.01
C VAL A 81 0.04 6.83 8.00
N ALA A 82 1.27 6.67 8.48
CA ALA A 82 2.37 6.07 7.76
C ALA A 82 2.87 4.83 8.53
N GLN A 83 3.21 3.79 7.80
CA GLN A 83 3.75 2.54 8.32
C GLN A 83 5.05 2.24 7.59
N TYR A 84 6.10 1.96 8.36
CA TYR A 84 7.41 1.59 7.85
C TYR A 84 7.82 0.25 8.47
N SER A 85 8.07 -0.74 7.61
CA SER A 85 8.65 -2.01 8.01
C SER A 85 10.11 -2.03 7.61
N SER A 86 10.98 -2.48 8.50
CA SER A 86 12.38 -2.79 8.21
C SER A 86 12.61 -4.29 7.99
N GLY A 87 11.54 -5.07 7.82
CA GLY A 87 11.60 -6.53 7.80
C GLY A 87 10.29 -7.21 7.42
N PRO A 88 10.06 -8.47 7.85
CA PRO A 88 8.97 -9.30 7.36
C PRO A 88 7.60 -9.01 7.99
N ILE A 89 7.51 -8.14 9.00
CA ILE A 89 6.27 -7.85 9.74
C ILE A 89 5.97 -6.35 9.80
N GLY A 90 4.81 -5.99 10.36
CA GLY A 90 4.43 -4.60 10.61
C GLY A 90 3.74 -3.90 9.44
N ARG A 91 3.14 -4.66 8.52
CA ARG A 91 2.38 -4.10 7.38
C ARG A 91 1.02 -3.58 7.81
N LEU A 92 0.51 -2.57 7.11
CA LEU A 92 -0.92 -2.24 7.18
C LEU A 92 -1.77 -3.45 6.78
N VAL A 93 -2.80 -3.72 7.57
CA VAL A 93 -3.85 -4.70 7.25
C VAL A 93 -5.16 -3.96 6.98
N TRP A 94 -6.01 -4.52 6.11
CA TRP A 94 -7.18 -3.81 5.61
C TRP A 94 -8.20 -3.50 6.71
N GLN A 95 -8.28 -4.32 7.76
CA GLN A 95 -9.16 -4.11 8.90
C GLN A 95 -8.78 -2.86 9.69
N ASP A 96 -7.48 -2.67 9.93
CA ASP A 96 -6.97 -1.51 10.66
C ASP A 96 -7.16 -0.22 9.85
N VAL A 97 -6.92 -0.30 8.52
CA VAL A 97 -7.19 0.82 7.61
C VAL A 97 -8.66 1.19 7.61
N LEU A 98 -9.55 0.20 7.49
CA LEU A 98 -11.01 0.41 7.51
C LEU A 98 -11.46 1.04 8.83
N GLY A 99 -11.04 0.48 9.96
CA GLY A 99 -11.37 0.98 11.29
C GLY A 99 -10.86 2.40 11.53
N LEU A 100 -9.63 2.71 11.08
CA LEU A 100 -9.07 4.06 11.15
C LEU A 100 -9.92 5.05 10.35
N VAL A 101 -10.28 4.73 9.10
CA VAL A 101 -11.09 5.64 8.26
C VAL A 101 -12.46 5.87 8.88
N GLN A 102 -13.12 4.82 9.37
CA GLN A 102 -14.41 4.94 10.05
C GLN A 102 -14.32 5.80 11.31
N PHE A 103 -13.25 5.65 12.10
CA PHE A 103 -12.99 6.51 13.25
C PHE A 103 -12.81 7.98 12.85
N LEU A 104 -12.00 8.25 11.81
CA LEU A 104 -11.72 9.62 11.35
C LEU A 104 -12.93 10.32 10.74
N LYS A 105 -13.92 9.58 10.24
CA LYS A 105 -15.18 10.13 9.72
C LYS A 105 -16.15 10.56 10.82
N LYS A 106 -16.00 10.07 12.05
CA LYS A 106 -16.90 10.45 13.14
C LYS A 106 -16.78 11.96 13.40
N PRO A 107 -17.90 12.68 13.57
CA PRO A 107 -17.86 14.07 13.98
C PRO A 107 -17.04 14.19 15.25
N LYS A 108 -16.15 15.19 15.31
CA LYS A 108 -15.63 15.62 16.60
C LYS A 108 -16.82 16.22 17.35
N GLY A 109 -17.19 15.62 18.48
CA GLY A 109 -18.20 16.14 19.39
C GLY A 109 -17.82 17.52 19.91
#